data_AF-A0A8J3J903-F1
#
_entry.id   AF-A0A8J3J903-F1
#
_cell.length_a   1.000
_cell.length_b   1.000
_cell.length_c   1.000
_cell.angle_alpha   90.00
_cell.angle_beta   90.00
_cell.angle_gamma   90.00
#
_symmetry.space_group_name_H-M   'P 1'
#
loop_
_entity.id
_entity.type
_entity.pdbx_description
1 polymer ?
#
loop_
_entity_poly.entity_id
_entity_poly.type
_entity_poly.pdbx_seq_one_letter_code
_entity_poly.pdbx_strand_id
1 'polypeptide(L)' 'MGLFNKSPERKAAEARLDAAYKALEDKGKRDKKAGIRHETPEFNDLNDAVCRAEEALKAVKRRERGR' A
#
# COMPACT_ATOMS: atom_id res chain seq x y z
N MET A 1 19.72 -18.24 12.28
CA MET A 1 18.88 -17.58 11.25
C MET A 1 17.43 -17.62 11.74
N GLY A 2 16.98 -16.58 12.44
CA GLY A 2 15.82 -16.61 13.34
C GLY A 2 14.46 -16.75 12.67
N LEU A 3 13.54 -17.42 13.38
CA LEU A 3 12.17 -17.78 12.99
C LEU A 3 11.24 -16.56 12.86
N PHE A 4 11.37 -15.77 11.80
CA PHE A 4 10.40 -14.69 11.48
C PHE A 4 9.60 -15.01 10.23
N ASN A 5 8.85 -16.11 10.27
CA ASN A 5 7.75 -16.28 9.32
C ASN A 5 6.67 -15.25 9.67
N LYS A 6 6.60 -14.15 8.89
CA LYS A 6 5.51 -13.16 9.01
C LYS A 6 4.17 -13.88 9.09
N SER A 7 3.28 -13.46 10.00
CA SER A 7 1.95 -14.07 10.10
C SER A 7 1.21 -13.98 8.76
N PRO A 8 0.30 -14.92 8.45
CA PRO A 8 -0.52 -14.86 7.25
C PRO A 8 -1.29 -13.52 7.14
N GLU A 9 -1.74 -12.96 8.26
CA GLU A 9 -2.37 -11.63 8.33
C GLU A 9 -1.42 -10.52 7.86
N ARG A 10 -0.15 -10.56 8.26
CA ARG A 10 0.86 -9.58 7.83
C ARG A 10 1.20 -9.74 6.35
N LYS A 11 1.35 -10.97 5.86
CA LYS A 11 1.57 -11.23 4.43
C LYS A 11 0.41 -10.72 3.59
N ALA A 12 -0.83 -10.95 4.01
CA ALA A 12 -2.01 -10.46 3.33
C ALA A 12 -2.10 -8.92 3.35
N ALA A 13 -1.78 -8.28 4.47
CA ALA A 13 -1.74 -6.82 4.58
C ALA A 13 -0.62 -6.20 3.70
N GLU A 14 0.57 -6.82 3.66
CA GLU A 14 1.66 -6.39 2.78
C GLU A 14 1.29 -6.54 1.30
N ALA A 15 0.63 -7.64 0.91
CA ALA A 15 0.17 -7.84 -0.47
C ALA A 15 -0.89 -6.80 -0.88
N ARG A 16 -1.78 -6.40 0.03
CA ARG A 16 -2.76 -5.32 -0.22
C ARG A 16 -2.08 -3.97 -0.38
N LEU A 17 -1.08 -3.68 0.45
CA LEU A 17 -0.31 -2.45 0.35
C LEU A 17 0.48 -2.38 -0.96
N ASP A 18 1.13 -3.47 -1.35
CA ASP A 18 1.86 -3.59 -2.61
C ASP A 18 0.93 -3.37 -3.82
N ALA A 19 -0.25 -4.00 -3.82
CA ALA A 19 -1.25 -3.80 -4.87
C ALA A 19 -1.72 -2.34 -4.96
N ALA A 20 -1.91 -1.65 -3.83
CA ALA A 20 -2.29 -0.24 -3.80
C ALA A 20 -1.19 0.66 -4.34
N TYR A 21 0.07 0.45 -3.95
CA TYR A 21 1.22 1.17 -4.50
C TYR A 21 1.38 0.95 -5.99
N LYS A 22 1.20 -0.29 -6.46
CA LYS A 22 1.27 -0.61 -7.89
C LYS A 22 0.18 0.11 -8.69
N ALA A 23 -1.03 0.21 -8.15
CA ALA A 23 -2.11 0.96 -8.79
C ALA A 23 -1.78 2.47 -8.86
N LEU A 24 -1.27 3.05 -7.77
CA LEU A 24 -0.83 4.44 -7.72
C LEU A 24 0.31 4.72 -8.73
N GLU A 25 1.29 3.82 -8.80
CA GLU A 25 2.41 3.93 -9.73
C GLU A 25 1.96 3.80 -11.19
N ASP A 26 1.07 2.85 -11.50
CA ASP A 26 0.53 2.66 -12.85
C ASP A 26 -0.26 3.90 -13.28
N LYS A 27 -1.06 4.49 -12.38
CA LYS A 27 -1.73 5.77 -12.63
C LYS A 27 -0.73 6.89 -12.87
N GLY A 28 0.28 7.05 -12.02
CA GLY A 28 1.32 8.07 -12.20
C GLY A 28 2.08 7.91 -13.53
N LYS A 29 2.33 6.68 -13.98
CA LYS A 29 2.91 6.39 -15.30
C LYS A 29 1.96 6.79 -16.45
N ARG A 30 0.66 6.50 -16.32
CA ARG A 30 -0.35 6.92 -17.31
C ARG A 30 -0.48 8.43 -17.38
N ASP A 31 -0.56 9.10 -16.23
CA ASP A 31 -0.67 10.56 -16.14
C ASP A 31 0.57 11.23 -16.75
N LYS A 32 1.77 10.72 -16.42
CA LYS A 32 3.02 11.16 -17.05
C LYS A 32 3.04 10.95 -18.57
N LYS A 33 2.57 9.79 -19.05
CA LYS A 33 2.47 9.48 -20.49
C LYS A 33 1.46 10.38 -21.19
N ALA A 34 0.37 10.74 -20.52
CA ALA A 34 -0.65 11.67 -21.00
C ALA A 34 -0.24 13.14 -20.89
N GLY A 35 0.93 13.44 -20.29
CA GLY A 35 1.39 14.81 -20.09
C GLY A 35 0.67 15.56 -18.96
N ILE A 36 -0.09 14.85 -18.12
CA ILE A 36 -0.77 15.41 -16.96
C ILE A 36 0.30 15.70 -15.89
N ARG A 37 0.39 16.97 -15.49
CA ARG A 37 1.38 17.46 -14.51
C ARG A 37 0.78 17.79 -13.14
N HIS A 38 -0.54 17.76 -13.02
CA HIS A 38 -1.27 18.03 -11.78
C HIS A 38 -1.78 16.72 -11.16
N GLU A 39 -1.95 16.71 -9.85
CA GLU A 39 -2.60 15.59 -9.16
C GLU A 39 -4.04 15.44 -9.63
N THR A 40 -4.39 14.23 -10.05
CA THR A 40 -5.74 13.88 -10.48
C THR A 40 -6.55 13.42 -9.27
N PRO A 41 -7.89 13.60 -9.29
CA PRO A 41 -8.76 13.06 -8.23
C PRO A 41 -8.55 11.56 -8.02
N GLU A 42 -8.37 10.80 -9.11
CA GLU A 42 -8.06 9.38 -9.07
C GLU A 42 -6.70 9.08 -8.41
N PHE A 43 -5.69 9.94 -8.60
CA PHE A 43 -4.42 9.82 -7.88
C PHE A 43 -4.63 9.99 -6.37
N ASN A 44 -5.46 10.96 -5.96
CA ASN A 44 -5.81 11.16 -4.56
C ASN A 44 -6.56 9.96 -3.97
N ASP A 45 -7.54 9.40 -4.68
CA ASP A 45 -8.26 8.20 -4.23
C ASP A 45 -7.32 7.00 -4.04
N LEU A 46 -6.38 6.80 -4.97
CA LEU A 46 -5.38 5.75 -4.88
C LEU A 46 -4.39 6.00 -3.74
N ASN A 47 -4.01 7.25 -3.50
CA ASN A 47 -3.14 7.62 -2.39
C ASN A 47 -3.85 7.40 -1.03
N ASP A 48 -5.14 7.72 -0.94
CA ASP A 48 -5.98 7.42 0.23
C ASP A 48 -6.04 5.90 0.50
N ALA A 49 -6.19 5.11 -0.57
CA ALA A 49 -6.18 3.65 -0.48
C ALA A 49 -4.83 3.10 0.03
N VAL A 50 -3.71 3.68 -0.42
CA VAL A 50 -2.37 3.35 0.09
C VAL A 50 -2.27 3.69 1.58
N CYS A 51 -2.67 4.90 1.99
CA CYS A 51 -2.65 5.30 3.40
C CYS A 51 -3.47 4.36 4.30
N ARG A 52 -4.67 3.96 3.87
CA ARG A 52 -5.51 3.00 4.60
C ARG A 52 -4.86 1.62 4.69
N ALA A 53 -4.24 1.15 3.60
CA ALA A 53 -3.54 -0.13 3.58
C ALA A 53 -2.29 -0.12 4.50
N GLU A 54 -1.56 1.00 4.55
CA GLU A 54 -0.44 1.19 5.48
C GLU A 54 -0.90 1.17 6.95
N GLU A 55 -2.01 1.84 7.25
CA GLU A 55 -2.57 1.85 8.60
C GLU A 55 -2.98 0.44 9.04
N ALA A 56 -3.66 -0.30 8.15
CA ALA A 56 -4.01 -1.70 8.40
C ALA A 56 -2.76 -2.57 8.65
N LEU A 57 -1.70 -2.40 7.84
CA LEU A 57 -0.43 -3.10 8.06
C LEU A 57 0.24 -2.72 9.38
N LYS A 58 0.21 -1.43 9.76
CA LYS A 58 0.72 -0.95 11.05
C LYS A 58 -0.07 -1.57 12.21
N ALA A 59 -1.39 -1.66 12.10
CA ALA A 59 -2.25 -2.30 13.10
C ALA A 59 -1.90 -3.79 13.27
N VAL A 60 -1.72 -4.53 12.18
CA VAL A 60 -1.29 -5.94 12.21
C VAL A 60 0.09 -6.07 12.87
N LYS A 61 1.07 -5.25 12.49
CA LYS A 61 2.41 -5.26 13.09
C LYS A 61 2.40 -4.92 14.58
N ARG A 62 1.54 -3.99 15.02
CA ARG A 62 1.35 -3.68 16.44
C ARG A 62 0.77 -4.87 17.20
N ARG A 63 -0.22 -5.54 16.63
CA ARG A 63 -0.83 -6.74 17.21
C ARG A 63 0.17 -7.89 17.34
N GLU A 64 1.05 -8.08 16.36
CA GLU A 64 2.12 -9.07 16.40
C GLU A 64 3.21 -8.76 17.45
N ARG A 65 3.49 -7.47 17.70
CA ARG A 65 4.53 -7.04 18.67
C ARG A 65 4.11 -7.12 20.14
N GLY A 66 2.81 -7.08 20.41
CA GLY A 66 2.25 -7.20 21.77
C GLY A 66 1.84 -8.63 22.15
N ARG A 67 2.19 -9.62 21.32
CA ARG A 67 1.88 -11.05 21.50
C ARG A 67 3.15 -11.80 21.89
#